data_AF-A0A529GDL7-F1
#
_entry.id   AF-A0A529GDL7-F1
#
_cell.length_a   1.000
_cell.length_b   1.000
_cell.length_c   1.000
_cell.angle_alpha   90.00
_cell.angle_beta   90.00
_cell.angle_gamma   90.00
#
_symmetry.space_group_name_H-M   'P 1'
#
loop_
_entity.id
_entity.type
_entity.pdbx_description
1 polymer ?
#
loop_
_entity_poly.entity_id
_entity_poly.type
_entity_poly.pdbx_seq_one_letter_code
_entity_poly.pdbx_strand_id
1 'polypeptide(L)'
;MIEDTAGRTMVRAAMKAPYLEREEEHLLALRWKEDNDQQALHRITVAHMRLVISMASRFRHYGLPLGDLIQEGHVGLLEAAARFEPEREVRFSTYATWWIRASMQDYILRNWSIVRGGTSSAQKALFFN
;
A
#
# COMPACT_ATOMS: atom_id res chain seq x y z
N MET A 1 -23.47 -2.91 11.56
CA MET A 1 -22.74 -3.25 10.31
C MET A 1 -22.54 -1.95 9.56
N ILE A 2 -21.47 -1.22 9.88
CA ILE A 2 -21.15 0.07 9.23
C ILE A 2 -20.49 -0.31 7.90
N GLU A 3 -21.17 -0.05 6.79
CA GLU A 3 -20.63 -0.36 5.47
C GLU A 3 -19.39 0.49 5.18
N ASP A 4 -18.32 -0.21 4.81
CA ASP A 4 -17.04 0.28 4.29
C ASP A 4 -17.22 1.12 3.01
N THR A 5 -17.74 2.33 3.18
CA THR A 5 -18.03 3.27 2.10
C THR A 5 -16.73 3.87 1.54
N ALA A 6 -15.74 4.05 2.43
CA ALA A 6 -14.42 4.55 2.08
C ALA A 6 -13.66 3.57 1.17
N GLY A 7 -13.58 2.29 1.55
CA GLY A 7 -12.95 1.25 0.75
C GLY A 7 -13.61 1.10 -0.63
N ARG A 8 -14.95 1.10 -0.68
CA ARG A 8 -15.70 1.06 -1.95
C ARG A 8 -15.36 2.24 -2.88
N THR A 9 -15.22 3.43 -2.32
CA THR A 9 -14.90 4.65 -3.10
C THR A 9 -13.48 4.59 -3.65
N MET A 10 -12.51 4.16 -2.83
CA MET A 10 -11.13 3.96 -3.30
C MET A 10 -11.03 2.90 -4.37
N VAL A 11 -11.72 1.77 -4.23
CA VAL A 11 -11.72 0.71 -5.25
C VAL A 11 -12.23 1.26 -6.58
N ARG A 12 -13.31 2.04 -6.57
CA ARG A 12 -13.82 2.68 -7.79
C ARG A 12 -12.82 3.67 -8.40
N ALA A 13 -12.16 4.48 -7.59
CA ALA A 13 -11.14 5.42 -8.06
C ALA A 13 -9.93 4.68 -8.66
N ALA A 14 -9.43 3.65 -7.98
CA ALA A 14 -8.31 2.83 -8.44
C ALA A 14 -8.59 2.12 -9.77
N MET A 15 -9.83 1.67 -9.99
CA MET A 15 -10.20 1.02 -11.26
C MET A 15 -10.32 2.00 -12.44
N LYS A 16 -10.53 3.30 -12.17
CA LYS A 16 -10.54 4.34 -13.20
C LYS A 16 -9.15 4.90 -13.51
N ALA A 17 -8.18 4.65 -12.64
CA ALA A 17 -6.81 5.13 -12.82
C ALA A 17 -6.15 4.46 -14.03
N PRO A 18 -5.46 5.23 -14.90
CA PRO A 18 -4.70 4.65 -16.00
C PRO A 18 -3.49 3.86 -15.48
N TYR A 19 -3.09 2.84 -16.23
CA TYR A 19 -1.78 2.23 -16.03
C TYR A 19 -0.69 3.18 -16.52
N LEU A 20 0.42 3.20 -15.80
CA LEU A 20 1.61 3.95 -16.19
C LEU A 20 2.55 3.04 -16.96
N GLU A 21 3.00 3.52 -18.12
CA GLU A 21 4.13 2.93 -18.80
C GLU A 21 5.41 3.14 -17.98
N ARG A 22 6.44 2.32 -18.25
CA ARG A 22 7.69 2.35 -17.49
C ARG A 22 8.34 3.74 -17.48
N GLU A 23 8.37 4.39 -18.64
CA GLU A 23 8.94 5.72 -18.79
C GLU A 23 8.15 6.78 -18.02
N GLU A 24 6.83 6.71 -18.09
CA GLU A 24 5.95 7.64 -17.38
C GLU A 24 6.07 7.50 -15.86
N GLU A 25 6.14 6.26 -15.36
CA GLU A 25 6.40 5.97 -13.95
C GLU A 25 7.74 6.56 -13.49
N HIS A 26 8.79 6.42 -14.32
CA HIS A 26 10.12 6.96 -14.02
C HIS A 26 10.12 8.49 -13.96
N LEU A 27 9.51 9.16 -14.94
CA LEU A 27 9.40 10.62 -14.97
C LEU A 27 8.61 11.18 -13.78
N LEU A 28 7.52 10.53 -13.38
CA LEU A 28 6.76 10.93 -12.19
C LEU A 28 7.58 10.73 -10.90
N ALA A 29 8.33 9.63 -10.81
CA ALA A 29 9.20 9.39 -9.66
C ALA A 29 10.34 10.41 -9.56
N LEU A 30 10.95 10.79 -10.70
CA LEU A 30 11.98 11.84 -10.75
C LEU A 30 11.42 13.20 -10.30
N ARG A 31 10.31 13.65 -10.89
CA ARG A 31 9.65 14.91 -10.50
C ARG A 31 9.29 14.95 -9.03
N TRP A 32 8.81 13.83 -8.49
CA TRP A 32 8.54 13.73 -7.05
C TRP A 32 9.82 13.90 -6.24
N LYS A 33 10.90 13.21 -6.60
CA LYS A 33 12.17 13.21 -5.86
C LYS A 33 12.92 14.55 -5.94
N GLU A 34 12.94 15.17 -7.11
CA GLU A 34 13.74 16.38 -7.37
C GLU A 34 12.97 17.65 -7.02
N ASP A 35 11.69 17.73 -7.41
CA ASP A 35 10.89 18.95 -7.30
C ASP A 35 9.87 18.90 -6.15
N ASN A 36 9.78 17.78 -5.42
CA ASN A 36 8.74 17.53 -4.42
C ASN A 36 7.32 17.71 -5.01
N ASP A 37 7.15 17.33 -6.28
CA ASP A 37 5.93 17.53 -7.06
C ASP A 37 4.78 16.64 -6.54
N GLN A 38 3.85 17.27 -5.83
CA GLN A 38 2.69 16.62 -5.23
C GLN A 38 1.75 16.02 -6.29
N GLN A 39 1.68 16.59 -7.49
CA GLN A 39 0.86 16.02 -8.57
C GLN A 39 1.51 14.74 -9.11
N ALA A 40 2.84 14.71 -9.21
CA ALA A 40 3.58 13.52 -9.59
C ALA A 40 3.38 12.40 -8.57
N LEU A 41 3.51 12.71 -7.28
CA LEU A 41 3.21 11.77 -6.19
C LEU A 41 1.77 11.25 -6.24
N HIS A 42 0.81 12.15 -6.42
CA HIS A 42 -0.60 11.76 -6.51
C HIS A 42 -0.84 10.82 -7.71
N ARG A 43 -0.26 11.13 -8.86
CA ARG A 43 -0.45 10.33 -10.07
C ARG A 43 0.18 8.95 -9.97
N ILE A 44 1.41 8.86 -9.46
CA ILE A 44 2.10 7.56 -9.29
C ILE A 44 1.38 6.69 -8.25
N THR A 45 0.93 7.28 -7.13
CA THR A 45 0.24 6.53 -6.07
C THR A 45 -1.14 6.05 -6.52
N VAL A 46 -1.95 6.90 -7.14
CA VAL A 46 -3.28 6.54 -7.66
C VAL A 46 -3.20 5.41 -8.69
N ALA A 47 -2.24 5.44 -9.61
CA ALA A 47 -2.03 4.38 -10.59
C ALA A 47 -1.70 3.01 -9.94
N HIS A 48 -1.07 3.04 -8.76
CA HIS A 48 -0.66 1.84 -8.02
C HIS A 48 -1.68 1.36 -6.97
N MET A 49 -2.82 2.04 -6.80
CA MET A 49 -3.85 1.61 -5.84
C MET A 49 -4.41 0.22 -6.12
N ARG A 50 -4.42 -0.23 -7.39
CA ARG A 50 -4.83 -1.60 -7.74
C ARG A 50 -3.91 -2.66 -7.15
N LEU A 51 -2.61 -2.38 -7.05
CA LEU A 51 -1.64 -3.25 -6.37
C LEU A 51 -1.99 -3.35 -4.89
N VAL A 52 -2.24 -2.21 -4.22
CA VAL A 52 -2.66 -2.17 -2.80
C VAL A 52 -3.90 -3.02 -2.57
N ILE A 53 -4.95 -2.83 -3.36
CA ILE A 53 -6.21 -3.59 -3.24
C ILE A 53 -5.97 -5.09 -3.43
N SER A 54 -5.17 -5.47 -4.43
CA SER A 54 -4.83 -6.87 -4.70
C SER A 54 -4.12 -7.51 -3.51
N MET A 55 -3.21 -6.79 -2.85
CA MET A 55 -2.49 -7.27 -1.69
C MET A 55 -3.37 -7.35 -0.45
N ALA A 56 -4.19 -6.33 -0.18
CA ALA A 56 -5.13 -6.31 0.94
C ALA A 56 -6.10 -7.51 0.87
N SER A 57 -6.49 -7.90 -0.34
CA SER A 57 -7.41 -9.01 -0.55
C SER A 57 -6.90 -10.35 -0.01
N ARG A 58 -5.57 -10.52 0.11
CA ARG A 58 -4.93 -11.72 0.63
C ARG A 58 -5.02 -11.83 2.16
N PHE A 59 -5.27 -10.73 2.85
CA PHE A 59 -5.34 -10.65 4.32
C PHE A 59 -6.78 -10.67 4.87
N ARG A 60 -7.80 -10.93 4.04
CA ARG A 60 -9.21 -10.95 4.48
C ARG A 60 -9.51 -11.97 5.58
N HIS A 61 -8.74 -13.05 5.65
CA HIS A 61 -8.96 -14.14 6.61
C HIS A 61 -8.58 -13.80 8.05
N TYR A 62 -7.96 -12.64 8.31
CA TYR A 62 -7.66 -12.17 9.67
C TYR A 62 -8.84 -11.47 10.37
N GLY A 63 -10.02 -11.40 9.72
CA GLY A 63 -11.24 -10.86 10.34
C GLY A 63 -11.29 -9.33 10.45
N LEU A 64 -10.33 -8.62 9.86
CA LEU A 64 -10.26 -7.16 9.84
C LEU A 64 -11.05 -6.58 8.65
N PRO A 65 -11.61 -5.35 8.77
CA PRO A 65 -12.28 -4.69 7.65
C PRO A 65 -11.33 -4.51 6.46
N LEU A 66 -11.81 -4.84 5.26
CA LEU A 66 -10.98 -4.71 4.06
C LEU A 66 -10.59 -3.26 3.76
N GLY A 67 -11.51 -2.31 3.98
CA GLY A 67 -11.23 -0.88 3.84
C GLY A 67 -10.03 -0.44 4.68
N ASP A 68 -9.93 -0.89 5.93
CA ASP A 68 -8.82 -0.56 6.82
C ASP A 68 -7.50 -1.15 6.28
N LEU A 69 -7.52 -2.41 5.81
CA LEU A 69 -6.34 -3.02 5.17
C LEU A 69 -5.90 -2.25 3.91
N ILE A 70 -6.84 -1.78 3.09
CA ILE A 70 -6.55 -0.96 1.91
C ILE A 70 -5.93 0.38 2.32
N GLN A 71 -6.47 1.02 3.36
CA GLN A 71 -5.97 2.29 3.88
C GLN A 71 -4.54 2.17 4.41
N GLU A 72 -4.27 1.15 5.21
CA GLU A 72 -2.91 0.86 5.71
C GLU A 72 -1.97 0.52 4.56
N GLY A 73 -2.42 -0.31 3.62
CA GLY A 73 -1.68 -0.55 2.39
C GLY A 73 -1.33 0.72 1.60
N HIS A 74 -2.24 1.70 1.58
CA HIS A 74 -1.99 3.00 0.96
C HIS A 74 -0.94 3.81 1.74
N VAL A 75 -0.94 3.75 3.08
CA VAL A 75 0.14 4.31 3.91
C VAL A 75 1.49 3.69 3.53
N GLY A 76 1.56 2.36 3.39
CA GLY A 76 2.77 1.69 2.91
C GLY A 76 3.17 2.10 1.49
N LEU A 77 2.21 2.34 0.59
CA LEU A 77 2.48 2.85 -0.76
C LEU A 77 3.07 4.27 -0.73
N LEU A 78 2.55 5.16 0.13
CA LEU A 78 3.08 6.51 0.30
C LEU A 78 4.49 6.49 0.89
N GLU A 79 4.76 5.59 1.85
CA GLU A 79 6.10 5.41 2.39
C GLU A 79 7.08 4.88 1.34
N ALA A 80 6.63 3.97 0.47
CA ALA A 80 7.42 3.55 -0.68
C ALA A 80 7.75 4.73 -1.61
N ALA A 81 6.76 5.56 -1.95
CA ALA A 81 6.98 6.71 -2.82
C ALA A 81 7.95 7.73 -2.22
N ALA A 82 7.88 7.96 -0.90
CA ALA A 82 8.79 8.86 -0.19
C ALA A 82 10.26 8.38 -0.17
N ARG A 83 10.50 7.07 -0.27
CA ARG A 83 11.84 6.47 -0.16
C ARG A 83 12.36 5.89 -1.47
N PHE A 84 11.59 5.98 -2.55
CA PHE A 84 11.94 5.36 -3.82
C PHE A 84 13.09 6.10 -4.51
N GLU A 85 14.07 5.32 -4.99
CA GLU A 85 15.21 5.82 -5.78
C GLU A 85 15.01 5.41 -7.25
N PRO A 86 14.57 6.32 -8.13
CA PRO A 86 14.29 6.01 -9.54
C PRO A 86 15.54 5.62 -10.35
N GLU A 87 16.75 5.94 -9.86
CA GLU A 87 18.01 5.59 -10.54
C GLU A 87 18.33 4.09 -10.47
N ARG A 88 17.66 3.32 -9.61
CA ARG A 88 17.96 1.89 -9.39
C ARG A 88 17.42 0.92 -10.46
N GLU A 89 16.93 1.42 -11.59
CA GLU A 89 16.37 0.65 -12.73
C GLU A 89 15.31 -0.42 -12.36
N VAL A 90 14.71 -0.33 -11.18
CA VAL A 90 13.62 -1.21 -10.74
C VAL A 90 12.27 -0.53 -10.93
N ARG A 91 11.23 -1.33 -11.24
CA ARG A 91 9.86 -0.82 -11.28
C ARG A 91 9.42 -0.38 -9.88
N PHE A 92 8.71 0.75 -9.80
CA PHE A 92 8.18 1.26 -8.54
C PHE A 92 7.27 0.23 -7.85
N SER A 93 6.43 -0.46 -8.61
CA SER A 93 5.55 -1.53 -8.10
C SER A 93 6.30 -2.64 -7.36
N THR A 94 7.48 -3.04 -7.85
CA THR A 94 8.34 -4.04 -7.21
C THR A 94 8.81 -3.55 -5.84
N TYR A 95 9.26 -2.29 -5.75
CA TYR A 95 9.71 -1.69 -4.51
C TYR A 95 8.55 -1.49 -3.52
N ALA A 96 7.44 -0.94 -4.00
CA ALA A 96 6.25 -0.64 -3.20
C ALA A 96 5.63 -1.89 -2.57
N THR A 97 5.71 -3.05 -3.24
CA THR A 97 5.18 -4.32 -2.71
C THR A 97 5.71 -4.64 -1.31
N TRP A 98 6.96 -4.32 -0.99
CA TRP A 98 7.51 -4.58 0.35
C TRP A 98 6.89 -3.70 1.42
N TRP A 99 6.80 -2.40 1.16
CA TRP A 99 6.24 -1.42 2.09
C TRP A 99 4.74 -1.62 2.31
N ILE A 100 3.99 -1.86 1.23
CA ILE A 100 2.55 -2.16 1.30
C ILE A 100 2.31 -3.39 2.19
N ARG A 101 3.09 -4.46 2.00
CA ARG A 101 2.96 -5.67 2.80
C ARG A 101 3.32 -5.42 4.26
N ALA A 102 4.45 -4.76 4.51
CA ALA A 102 4.93 -4.50 5.86
C ALA A 102 3.92 -3.67 6.67
N SER A 103 3.35 -2.63 6.06
CA SER A 103 2.35 -1.77 6.69
C SER A 103 1.07 -2.55 7.03
N MET A 104 0.52 -3.34 6.09
CA MET A 104 -0.64 -4.19 6.37
C MET A 104 -0.35 -5.22 7.48
N GLN A 105 0.81 -5.87 7.45
CA GLN A 105 1.18 -6.86 8.46
C GLN A 105 1.34 -6.24 9.85
N ASP A 106 1.93 -5.05 9.95
CA ASP A 106 2.04 -4.31 11.21
C ASP A 106 0.65 -3.95 11.75
N TYR A 107 -0.24 -3.45 10.90
CA TYR A 107 -1.63 -3.18 11.28
C TYR A 107 -2.36 -4.44 11.78
N ILE A 108 -2.24 -5.56 11.07
CA ILE A 108 -2.86 -6.83 11.47
C ILE A 108 -2.36 -7.23 12.86
N LEU A 109 -1.04 -7.23 13.08
CA LEU A 109 -0.44 -7.62 14.35
C LEU A 109 -0.88 -6.73 15.53
N ARG A 110 -1.21 -5.46 15.28
CA ARG A 110 -1.67 -4.52 16.30
C ARG A 110 -3.17 -4.62 16.59
N ASN A 111 -3.96 -5.11 15.65
CA ASN A 111 -5.43 -5.01 15.69
C ASN A 111 -6.18 -6.35 15.58
N TRP A 112 -5.50 -7.48 15.39
CA TRP A 112 -6.13 -8.80 15.26
C TRP A 112 -6.83 -9.30 16.54
N SER A 113 -6.51 -8.73 17.71
CA SER A 113 -7.10 -9.09 18.98
C SER A 113 -7.34 -7.84 19.84
N ILE A 114 -8.45 -7.82 20.57
CA ILE A 114 -8.74 -6.76 21.56
C ILE A 114 -7.70 -6.76 22.69
N VAL A 115 -7.14 -7.94 22.98
CA VAL A 115 -6.04 -8.09 23.92
C VAL A 115 -4.75 -7.97 23.13
N ARG A 116 -4.06 -6.84 23.29
CA ARG A 116 -2.75 -6.59 22.67
C ARG A 116 -1.71 -7.54 23.26
N GLY A 117 -1.43 -8.63 22.56
CA GLY A 117 -0.21 -9.42 22.79
C GLY A 117 1.02 -8.62 22.37
N GLY A 118 2.19 -8.92 22.94
CA GLY A 118 3.45 -8.27 22.54
C GLY A 118 3.76 -8.45 21.04
N THR A 119 4.59 -7.58 20.46
CA THR A 119 5.03 -7.67 19.06
C THR A 119 6.37 -8.39 18.95
N SER A 120 6.49 -9.59 19.52
CA SER A 120 7.75 -10.36 19.45
C SER A 120 7.92 -11.09 18.11
N SER A 121 9.16 -11.37 17.71
CA SER A 121 9.46 -12.13 16.49
C SER A 121 8.81 -13.53 16.48
N ALA A 122 8.69 -14.16 17.66
CA ALA A 122 8.02 -15.46 17.81
C ALA A 122 6.51 -15.37 17.53
N GLN A 123 5.87 -14.25 17.88
CA GLN A 123 4.46 -14.01 17.55
C GLN A 123 4.26 -13.75 16.06
N LYS A 124 5.14 -12.99 15.41
CA LYS A 124 5.03 -12.76 13.94
C LYS A 124 5.07 -14.07 13.15
N ALA A 125 5.88 -15.04 13.59
CA ALA A 125 5.96 -16.36 12.98
C ALA A 125 4.65 -17.17 13.09
N LEU A 126 3.81 -16.93 14.11
CA LEU A 126 2.50 -17.58 14.23
C LEU A 126 1.49 -17.07 13.20
N PHE A 127 1.68 -15.87 12.65
CA PHE A 127 0.73 -15.24 11.73
C PHE A 127 1.10 -15.38 10.25
N PHE A 128 2.39 -15.46 9.89
CA PHE A 128 2.84 -15.26 8.50
C PHE A 128 3.76 -16.37 7.93
N ASN A 129 3.61 -17.62 8.38
CA ASN A 129 4.25 -18.78 7.75
C ASN A 129 3.63 -19.14 6.38
#